data_AF-A0AAV4BN86-F1
#
_entry.id   AF-A0AAV4BN86-F1
#
_cell.length_a   1.000
_cell.length_b   1.000
_cell.length_c   1.000
_cell.angle_alpha   90.00
_cell.angle_beta   90.00
_cell.angle_gamma   90.00
#
_symmetry.space_group_name_H-M   'P 1'
#
loop_
_entity.id
_entity.type
_entity.pdbx_description
1 polymer ?
#
loop_
_entity_poly.entity_id
_entity_poly.type
_entity_poly.pdbx_seq_one_letter_code
_entity_poly.pdbx_strand_id
1 'polypeptide(L)'
;MCPDLYKSAKTELRKCIKDSKRRHRDKIRDSFNTRDSKKLWSNLNLITQYKSAKQEAQCDDTTLPDRLNYFYARFDRDNTTTPAPLSCDEDPPFVIREHDVRCSLGKLRDKAAGPDNIKPRLLRNCRSQLASVLCFIFNWSLETSTVPICFKRSTIIP
;
A
#
# COMPACT_ATOMS: atom_id res chain seq x y z
N MET A 1 -56.58 16.23 -16.23
CA MET A 1 -55.37 16.31 -15.39
C MET A 1 -54.80 17.71 -15.55
N CYS A 2 -54.80 18.56 -14.51
CA CYS A 2 -54.36 19.96 -14.64
C CYS A 2 -52.88 20.03 -15.06
N PRO A 3 -52.54 20.70 -16.18
CA PRO A 3 -51.17 20.79 -16.70
C PRO A 3 -50.14 21.31 -15.67
N ASP A 4 -50.58 22.15 -14.73
CA ASP A 4 -49.70 22.77 -13.73
C ASP A 4 -49.33 21.82 -12.58
N LEU A 5 -50.22 20.89 -12.22
CA LEU A 5 -49.94 19.83 -11.26
C LEU A 5 -48.88 18.85 -11.78
N TYR A 6 -48.97 18.48 -13.06
CA TYR A 6 -47.97 17.62 -13.70
C TYR A 6 -46.60 18.29 -13.78
N LYS A 7 -46.55 19.58 -14.16
CA LYS A 7 -45.30 20.35 -14.21
C LYS A 7 -44.66 20.43 -12.82
N SER A 8 -45.43 20.73 -11.78
CA SER A 8 -44.96 20.81 -10.39
C SER A 8 -44.42 19.46 -9.88
N ALA A 9 -45.16 18.37 -10.10
CA ALA A 9 -44.71 17.04 -9.72
C ALA A 9 -43.40 16.64 -10.44
N LYS A 10 -43.27 17.00 -11.72
CA LYS A 10 -42.05 16.74 -12.51
C LYS A 10 -40.85 17.52 -12.01
N THR A 11 -41.03 18.78 -11.58
CA THR A 11 -39.95 19.59 -11.00
C THR A 11 -39.51 19.04 -9.65
N GLU A 12 -40.45 18.64 -8.80
CA GLU A 12 -40.14 18.04 -7.50
C GLU A 12 -39.38 16.71 -7.66
N LEU A 13 -39.81 15.83 -8.57
CA LEU A 13 -39.08 14.59 -8.85
C LEU A 13 -37.63 14.85 -9.27
N ARG A 14 -37.40 15.80 -10.18
CA ARG A 14 -36.05 16.17 -10.63
C ARG A 14 -35.19 16.70 -9.48
N LYS A 15 -35.79 17.52 -8.61
CA LYS A 15 -35.14 18.05 -7.41
C LYS A 15 -34.75 16.93 -6.46
N CYS A 16 -35.68 16.02 -6.14
CA CYS A 16 -35.41 14.85 -5.30
C CYS A 16 -34.28 13.96 -5.85
N ILE A 17 -34.24 13.73 -7.17
CA ILE A 17 -33.16 12.96 -7.81
C ILE A 17 -31.82 13.68 -7.65
N LYS A 18 -31.79 14.99 -7.90
CA LYS A 18 -30.58 15.81 -7.78
C LYS A 18 -30.05 15.81 -6.34
N ASP A 19 -30.95 15.98 -5.37
CA ASP A 19 -30.61 15.97 -3.95
C ASP A 19 -30.12 14.61 -3.49
N SER A 20 -30.73 13.53 -3.97
CA SER A 20 -30.31 12.16 -3.65
C SER A 20 -28.91 11.87 -4.21
N LYS A 21 -28.64 12.26 -5.46
CA LYS A 21 -27.29 12.14 -6.07
C LYS A 21 -26.25 12.96 -5.31
N ARG A 22 -26.60 14.18 -4.88
CA ARG A 22 -25.73 15.03 -4.07
C ARG A 22 -25.38 14.36 -2.74
N ARG A 23 -26.39 13.93 -1.97
CA ARG A 23 -26.18 13.23 -0.69
C ARG A 23 -25.30 11.99 -0.83
N HIS A 24 -25.49 11.22 -1.89
CA HIS A 24 -24.68 10.03 -2.12
C HIS A 24 -23.21 10.37 -2.42
N ARG A 25 -22.96 11.37 -3.27
CA ARG A 25 -21.60 11.86 -3.54
C ARG A 25 -20.92 12.41 -2.30
N ASP A 26 -21.64 13.19 -1.49
CA ASP A 26 -21.11 13.78 -0.26
C ASP A 26 -20.72 12.66 0.73
N LYS A 27 -21.57 11.64 0.88
CA LYS A 27 -21.25 10.43 1.68
C LYS A 27 -20.00 9.71 1.22
N ILE A 28 -19.82 9.54 -0.10
CA ILE A 28 -18.59 8.95 -0.66
C ILE A 28 -17.39 9.84 -0.33
N ARG A 29 -17.49 11.15 -0.55
CA ARG A 29 -16.40 12.10 -0.24
C ARG A 29 -16.01 12.09 1.24
N ASP A 30 -16.98 12.11 2.15
CA ASP A 30 -16.72 12.10 3.59
C ASP A 30 -16.00 10.84 4.04
N SER A 31 -16.32 9.70 3.41
CA SER A 31 -15.63 8.45 3.71
C SER A 31 -14.15 8.45 3.33
N PHE A 32 -13.72 9.31 2.39
CA PHE A 32 -12.29 9.49 2.10
C PHE A 32 -11.52 10.22 3.19
N ASN A 33 -12.20 10.99 4.02
CA ASN A 33 -11.60 11.69 5.15
C ASN A 33 -11.53 10.82 6.43
N THR A 34 -12.04 9.59 6.39
CA THR A 34 -11.99 8.67 7.53
C THR A 34 -10.68 7.88 7.56
N ARG A 35 -10.14 7.60 8.76
CA ARG A 35 -8.96 6.73 8.95
C ARG A 35 -9.26 5.22 8.73
N ASP A 36 -10.34 4.89 8.03
CA ASP A 36 -10.78 3.51 7.79
C ASP A 36 -10.39 3.06 6.38
N SER A 37 -9.28 2.32 6.29
CA SER A 37 -8.75 1.80 5.02
C SER A 37 -9.71 0.85 4.31
N LYS A 38 -10.55 0.09 5.03
CA LYS A 38 -11.49 -0.84 4.39
C LYS A 38 -12.58 -0.10 3.65
N LYS A 39 -13.11 0.97 4.24
CA LYS A 39 -14.11 1.84 3.59
C LYS A 39 -13.50 2.56 2.39
N LEU A 40 -12.28 3.10 2.52
CA LEU A 40 -11.55 3.68 1.40
C LEU A 40 -11.46 2.73 0.20
N TRP A 41 -10.97 1.52 0.43
CA TRP A 41 -10.85 0.50 -0.63
C TRP A 41 -12.20 0.06 -1.21
N SER A 42 -13.24 -0.02 -0.38
CA SER A 42 -14.60 -0.32 -0.85
C SER A 42 -15.15 0.77 -1.77
N ASN A 43 -14.96 2.05 -1.43
CA ASN A 43 -15.43 3.17 -2.24
C ASN A 43 -14.61 3.31 -3.53
N LEU A 44 -13.30 3.10 -3.48
CA LEU A 44 -12.46 3.09 -4.67
C LEU A 44 -12.97 2.03 -5.65
N ASN A 45 -13.25 0.82 -5.17
CA ASN A 45 -13.80 -0.24 -6.00
C ASN A 45 -15.20 0.09 -6.55
N LEU A 46 -16.04 0.79 -5.79
CA LEU A 46 -17.36 1.24 -6.25
C LEU A 46 -17.23 2.25 -7.42
N ILE A 47 -16.26 3.16 -7.34
CA ILE A 47 -16.02 4.19 -8.36
C ILE A 47 -15.39 3.58 -9.62
N THR A 48 -14.37 2.74 -9.45
CA THR A 48 -13.61 2.18 -10.57
C THR A 48 -14.25 0.94 -11.16
N GLN A 49 -15.18 0.30 -10.44
CA GLN A 49 -15.75 -1.01 -10.76
C GLN A 49 -14.68 -2.08 -11.04
N TYR A 50 -13.49 -1.92 -10.44
CA TYR A 50 -12.31 -2.74 -10.71
C TYR A 50 -12.57 -4.24 -10.53
N LYS A 51 -13.40 -4.65 -9.56
CA LYS A 51 -13.75 -6.07 -9.35
C LYS A 51 -14.80 -6.61 -10.33
N SER A 52 -15.59 -5.76 -10.96
CA SER A 52 -16.66 -6.17 -11.89
C SER A 52 -16.14 -6.27 -13.33
N ALA A 53 -15.12 -5.48 -13.66
CA ALA A 53 -14.37 -5.66 -14.89
C ALA A 53 -13.46 -6.88 -14.73
N LYS A 54 -13.96 -8.05 -15.14
CA LYS A 54 -13.09 -9.17 -15.48
C LYS A 54 -12.32 -8.73 -16.73
N GLN A 55 -11.27 -7.93 -16.54
CA GLN A 55 -10.28 -7.71 -17.59
C GLN A 55 -9.62 -9.06 -17.78
N GLU A 56 -10.14 -9.86 -18.72
CA GLU A 56 -9.29 -10.79 -19.43
C GLU A 56 -8.18 -9.92 -20.00
N ALA A 57 -7.00 -10.01 -19.39
CA ALA A 57 -5.81 -9.39 -19.92
C ALA A 57 -5.52 -10.10 -21.25
N GLN A 58 -6.17 -9.66 -22.33
CA GLN A 58 -5.73 -9.97 -23.67
C GLN A 58 -4.49 -9.13 -23.93
N CYS A 59 -3.36 -9.66 -23.46
CA CYS A 59 -2.05 -9.24 -23.88
C CYS A 59 -1.39 -10.48 -24.47
N ASP A 60 -1.43 -10.60 -25.79
CA ASP A 60 -0.69 -11.63 -26.55
C ASP A 60 0.83 -11.40 -26.52
N ASP A 61 1.30 -10.35 -25.82
CA ASP A 61 2.73 -10.09 -25.64
C ASP A 61 3.30 -11.05 -24.59
N THR A 62 3.72 -12.23 -25.05
CA THR A 62 4.43 -13.22 -24.24
C THR A 62 5.75 -12.68 -23.67
N THR A 63 6.26 -11.55 -24.18
CA THR A 63 7.48 -10.89 -23.68
C THR A 63 7.21 -9.86 -22.59
N LEU A 64 5.93 -9.50 -22.34
CA LEU A 64 5.55 -8.54 -21.32
C LEU A 64 6.08 -8.91 -19.92
N PRO A 65 5.96 -10.18 -19.44
CA PRO A 65 6.51 -10.55 -18.15
C PRO A 65 8.01 -10.30 -18.05
N ASP A 66 8.77 -10.64 -19.10
CA ASP A 66 10.22 -10.44 -19.15
C ASP A 66 10.59 -8.96 -19.18
N ARG A 67 9.84 -8.14 -19.93
CA ARG A 67 10.04 -6.68 -19.97
C ARG A 67 9.74 -6.01 -18.63
N LEU A 68 8.67 -6.43 -17.95
CA LEU A 68 8.34 -5.95 -16.61
C LEU A 68 9.40 -6.40 -15.60
N ASN A 69 9.86 -7.64 -15.70
CA ASN A 69 10.91 -8.15 -14.84
C ASN A 69 12.22 -7.38 -15.06
N TYR A 70 12.62 -7.14 -16.31
CA TYR A 70 13.77 -6.29 -16.62
C TYR A 70 13.61 -4.88 -16.06
N PHE A 71 12.44 -4.25 -16.21
CA PHE A 71 12.21 -2.89 -15.75
C PHE A 71 12.19 -2.76 -14.22
N TYR A 72 11.48 -3.64 -13.51
CA TYR A 72 11.32 -3.55 -12.05
C TYR A 72 12.41 -4.27 -11.25
N ALA A 73 13.08 -5.28 -11.82
CA ALA A 73 14.24 -5.93 -11.20
C ALA A 73 15.55 -5.22 -11.50
N ARG A 74 15.55 -4.21 -12.40
CA ARG A 74 16.63 -3.25 -12.56
C ARG A 74 16.66 -2.29 -11.37
N PHE A 75 17.02 -2.84 -10.22
CA PHE A 75 17.74 -2.07 -9.22
C PHE A 75 19.07 -1.70 -9.86
N ASP A 76 19.12 -0.55 -10.54
CA ASP A 76 20.33 -0.09 -11.21
C ASP A 76 21.52 -0.22 -10.24
N ARG A 77 22.49 -1.03 -10.65
CA ARG A 77 23.82 -1.06 -10.02
C ARG A 77 24.52 0.30 -10.15
N ASP A 78 24.09 1.10 -11.13
CA ASP A 78 24.64 2.39 -11.51
C ASP A 78 23.60 3.50 -11.35
N ASN A 79 22.90 3.55 -10.21
CA ASN A 79 22.04 4.68 -9.83
C ASN A 79 22.93 5.92 -9.58
N THR A 80 23.55 6.44 -10.65
CA THR A 80 24.48 7.59 -10.67
C THR A 80 23.74 8.92 -10.66
N THR A 81 22.40 8.87 -10.75
CA THR A 81 21.56 10.02 -10.50
C THR A 81 21.57 10.25 -9.00
N THR A 82 22.49 11.09 -8.54
CA THR A 82 22.43 11.69 -7.20
C THR A 82 21.04 12.32 -7.08
N PRO A 83 20.18 11.85 -6.16
CA PRO A 83 18.92 12.51 -5.92
C PRO A 83 19.23 13.97 -5.59
N ALA A 84 18.56 14.90 -6.27
CA ALA A 84 18.63 16.30 -5.87
C ALA A 84 18.28 16.34 -4.37
N PRO A 85 19.08 17.02 -3.51
CA PRO A 85 18.78 17.09 -2.09
C PRO A 85 17.37 17.66 -1.97
N LEU A 86 16.44 16.85 -1.49
CA LEU A 86 15.17 17.37 -1.05
C LEU A 86 15.52 18.34 0.08
N SER A 87 15.12 19.59 -0.06
CA SER A 87 15.14 20.57 1.02
C SER A 87 14.14 20.09 2.07
N CYS A 88 14.54 19.12 2.87
CA CYS A 88 13.82 18.68 4.04
C CYS A 88 14.24 19.63 5.15
N ASP A 89 13.29 20.42 5.65
CA ASP A 89 13.39 20.98 6.98
C ASP A 89 13.88 19.89 7.95
N GLU A 90 14.80 20.24 8.85
CA GLU A 90 15.54 19.36 9.77
C GLU A 90 14.60 18.59 10.74
N ASP A 91 13.77 17.70 10.21
CA ASP A 91 13.04 16.73 10.99
C ASP A 91 14.07 15.80 11.65
N PRO A 92 13.94 15.53 12.96
CA PRO A 92 14.88 14.66 13.65
C PRO A 92 14.97 13.31 12.94
N PRO A 93 16.20 12.76 12.80
CA PRO A 93 16.42 11.53 12.07
C PRO A 93 15.51 10.43 12.59
N PHE A 94 14.88 9.70 11.68
CA PHE A 94 13.99 8.60 12.04
C PHE A 94 14.78 7.50 12.76
N VAL A 95 14.47 7.26 14.03
CA VAL A 95 15.11 6.23 14.85
C VAL A 95 14.12 5.14 15.19
N ILE A 96 14.48 3.90 14.88
CA ILE A 96 13.74 2.71 15.30
C ILE A 96 14.10 2.42 16.76
N ARG A 97 13.09 2.24 17.61
CA ARG A 97 13.29 1.87 19.02
C ARG A 97 13.22 0.36 19.20
N GLU A 98 13.98 -0.15 20.17
CA GLU A 98 13.99 -1.58 20.48
C GLU A 98 12.59 -2.12 20.84
N HIS A 99 11.77 -1.31 21.52
CA HIS A 99 10.39 -1.66 21.83
C HIS A 99 9.56 -1.95 20.58
N ASP A 100 9.74 -1.16 19.52
CA ASP A 100 8.99 -1.29 18.28
C ASP A 100 9.40 -2.57 17.54
N VAL A 101 10.69 -2.90 17.55
CA VAL A 101 11.22 -4.15 17.00
C VAL A 101 10.62 -5.34 17.76
N ARG A 102 10.67 -5.32 19.10
CA ARG A 102 10.12 -6.39 19.95
C ARG A 102 8.62 -6.59 19.75
N CYS A 103 7.86 -5.51 19.65
CA CYS A 103 6.43 -5.54 19.33
C CYS A 103 6.16 -6.11 17.93
N SER A 104 6.98 -5.73 16.95
CA SER A 104 6.87 -6.21 15.57
C SER A 104 7.15 -7.71 15.46
N LEU A 105 8.21 -8.21 16.11
CA LEU A 105 8.49 -9.64 16.22
C LEU A 105 7.35 -10.40 16.92
N GLY A 106 6.73 -9.78 17.94
CA GLY A 106 5.57 -10.33 18.64
C GLY A 106 4.33 -10.54 17.75
N LYS A 107 4.17 -9.71 16.72
CA LYS A 107 3.02 -9.72 15.80
C LYS A 107 3.22 -10.67 14.61
N LEU A 108 4.36 -11.34 14.51
CA LEU A 108 4.63 -12.30 13.43
C LEU A 108 3.60 -13.44 13.47
N ARG A 109 3.03 -13.74 12.30
CA ARG A 109 2.15 -14.89 12.09
C ARG A 109 2.97 -16.14 11.81
N ASP A 110 2.42 -17.30 12.10
CA ASP A 110 3.04 -18.57 11.80
C ASP A 110 2.94 -18.84 10.29
N LYS A 111 4.02 -18.52 9.57
CA LYS A 111 4.20 -18.75 8.13
C LYS A 111 5.29 -19.80 7.89
N ALA A 112 5.41 -20.27 6.64
CA ALA A 112 6.54 -21.06 6.19
C ALA A 112 7.86 -20.33 6.45
N ALA A 113 8.92 -21.10 6.70
CA ALA A 113 10.25 -20.54 6.87
C ALA A 113 10.75 -19.91 5.56
N GLY A 114 11.55 -18.86 5.68
CA GLY A 114 12.21 -18.26 4.53
C GLY A 114 13.34 -19.13 3.99
N PRO A 115 14.15 -18.62 3.04
CA PRO A 115 15.33 -19.32 2.52
C PRO A 115 16.41 -19.56 3.57
N ASP A 116 16.35 -18.84 4.69
CA ASP A 116 17.17 -19.04 5.89
C ASP A 116 16.70 -20.22 6.75
N ASN A 117 15.57 -20.84 6.40
CA ASN A 117 14.89 -21.88 7.17
C ASN A 117 14.54 -21.46 8.62
N ILE A 118 14.45 -20.16 8.88
CA ILE A 118 14.07 -19.63 10.20
C ILE A 118 12.55 -19.48 10.26
N LYS A 119 11.92 -20.21 11.19
CA LYS A 119 10.48 -20.08 11.41
C LYS A 119 10.14 -18.77 12.12
N PRO A 120 9.07 -18.05 11.73
CA PRO A 120 8.61 -16.84 12.42
C PRO A 120 8.33 -17.06 13.92
N ARG A 121 7.93 -18.28 14.30
CA ARG A 121 7.74 -18.67 15.70
C ARG A 121 9.02 -18.57 16.54
N LEU A 122 10.18 -18.89 15.96
CA LEU A 122 11.46 -18.77 16.65
C LEU A 122 11.77 -17.30 16.94
N LEU A 123 11.60 -16.43 15.94
CA LEU A 123 11.78 -14.99 16.08
C LEU A 123 10.85 -14.39 17.14
N ARG A 124 9.60 -14.87 17.22
CA ARG A 124 8.63 -14.45 18.24
C ARG A 124 9.05 -14.88 19.64
N ASN A 125 9.56 -16.10 19.79
CA ASN A 125 10.03 -16.63 21.08
C ASN A 125 11.31 -15.92 21.56
N CYS A 126 12.23 -15.63 20.63
CA CYS A 126 13.51 -14.97 20.90
C CYS A 126 13.44 -13.44 20.78
N ARG A 127 12.24 -12.85 20.77
CA ARG A 127 12.06 -11.42 20.49
C ARG A 127 12.79 -10.51 21.46
N SER A 128 12.94 -10.91 22.72
CA SER A 128 13.62 -10.09 23.73
C SER A 128 15.14 -10.08 23.51
N GLN A 129 15.70 -11.21 23.07
CA GLN A 129 17.13 -11.35 22.79
C GLN A 129 17.51 -10.70 21.44
N LEU A 130 16.63 -10.80 20.44
CA LEU A 130 16.90 -10.32 19.09
C LEU A 130 16.59 -8.82 18.91
N ALA A 131 15.72 -8.23 19.74
CA ALA A 131 15.26 -6.87 19.51
C ALA A 131 16.39 -5.84 19.53
N SER A 132 17.33 -5.94 20.49
CA SER A 132 18.44 -4.99 20.59
C SER A 132 19.39 -5.07 19.39
N VAL A 133 19.79 -6.28 19.00
CA VAL A 133 20.68 -6.51 17.85
C VAL A 133 20.03 -6.06 16.55
N LEU A 134 18.77 -6.43 16.31
CA LEU A 134 18.06 -6.00 15.11
C LEU A 134 17.83 -4.49 15.07
N CYS A 135 17.51 -3.88 16.21
CA CYS A 135 17.38 -2.43 16.34
C CYS A 135 18.69 -1.71 15.96
N PHE A 136 19.83 -2.21 16.45
CA PHE A 136 21.14 -1.69 16.08
C PHE A 136 21.40 -1.81 14.57
N ILE A 137 21.17 -2.99 13.99
CA ILE A 137 21.37 -3.22 12.55
C ILE A 137 20.48 -2.30 11.71
N PHE A 138 19.21 -2.13 12.08
CA PHE A 138 18.29 -1.29 11.31
C PHE A 138 18.67 0.19 11.38
N ASN A 139 19.00 0.71 12.55
CA ASN A 139 19.44 2.11 12.68
C ASN A 139 20.77 2.35 11.96
N TRP A 140 21.73 1.41 12.04
CA TRP A 140 22.98 1.50 11.31
C TRP A 140 22.76 1.49 9.78
N SER A 141 21.82 0.66 9.32
CA SER A 141 21.41 0.64 7.91
C SER A 141 20.77 1.95 7.45
N LEU A 142 19.94 2.58 8.30
CA LEU A 142 19.33 3.89 8.04
C LEU A 142 20.38 5.01 7.98
N GLU A 143 21.31 5.02 8.95
CA GLU A 143 22.38 6.03 9.03
C GLU A 143 23.34 5.94 7.84
N THR A 144 23.74 4.74 7.45
CA THR A 144 24.66 4.52 6.34
C THR A 144 23.98 4.48 4.97
N SER A 145 22.65 4.43 4.92
CA SER A 145 21.88 4.13 3.72
C SER A 145 22.34 2.85 2.99
N THR A 146 22.89 1.89 3.74
CA THR A 146 23.37 0.61 3.19
C THR A 146 22.57 -0.56 3.75
N VAL A 147 22.28 -1.54 2.89
CA VAL A 147 21.60 -2.79 3.27
C VAL A 147 22.47 -3.98 2.86
N PRO A 148 22.44 -5.10 3.61
CA PRO A 148 23.15 -6.32 3.22
C PRO A 148 22.82 -6.76 1.80
N ILE A 149 23.83 -7.14 1.01
CA ILE A 149 23.67 -7.51 -0.40
C ILE A 149 22.69 -8.69 -0.56
N CYS A 150 22.63 -9.60 0.41
CA CYS A 150 21.68 -10.71 0.41
C CYS A 150 20.22 -10.25 0.40
N PHE A 151 19.89 -9.07 0.93
CA PHE A 151 18.53 -8.50 0.86
C PHE A 151 18.22 -7.85 -0.50
N LYS A 152 19.25 -7.54 -1.30
CA LYS A 152 19.07 -7.00 -2.67
C LYS A 152 18.84 -8.10 -3.71
N ARG A 153 19.08 -9.37 -3.36
CA ARG A 153 18.90 -10.51 -4.27
C ARG A 153 17.49 -11.07 -4.09
N SER A 154 16.60 -10.80 -5.03
CA SER A 154 15.33 -11.52 -5.17
C SER A 154 15.49 -12.61 -6.22
N THR A 155 15.04 -13.83 -5.92
CA THR A 155 14.93 -14.91 -6.91
C THR A 155 13.46 -15.18 -7.12
N ILE A 156 12.93 -14.71 -8.26
CA ILE A 156 11.58 -15.04 -8.71
C ILE A 156 11.71 -16.32 -9.53
N ILE A 157 11.19 -17.42 -8.99
CA ILE A 157 11.07 -18.69 -9.72
C ILE A 157 9.66 -18.71 -10.32
N PRO A 158 9.49 -18.81 -11.65
CA PRO A 158 8.19 -18.84 -12.32
C PRO A 158 7.38 -20.11 -11.99
#